data_AF-A0A6D2JGG2-F1
#
_entry.id   AF-A0A6D2JGG2-F1
#
_cell.length_a   1.000
_cell.length_b   1.000
_cell.length_c   1.000
_cell.angle_alpha   90.00
_cell.angle_beta   90.00
_cell.angle_gamma   90.00
#
_symmetry.space_group_name_H-M   'P 1'
#
loop_
_entity.id
_entity.type
_entity.pdbx_description
1 polymer ?
#
loop_
_entity_poly.entity_id
_entity_poly.type
_entity_poly.pdbx_seq_one_letter_code
_entity_poly.pdbx_strand_id
1 'polypeptide(L)'
;MEIQKTEEAKNPEIEEIIELTKQKQSEEVEHCDEQEKQTQVAEDEEDENELRNLLLADIGELPISPPSATQVNFVSYFITDFTKPGHDQYIYRHANGLCVIGLAPTHLAFKDEGGITNIDFNVGKSDRSVLKVSGKRKKNAMRSESNTALCKVSTAKESYIVRCCVKGSLLEVNERLIKQPQLLNSSADREGYIAIIMPRPADWTKNKESLITFEEYKEKKEVSL
;
A
#
# COMPACT_ATOMS: atom_id res chain seq x y z
N MET A 1 98.44 39.32 -5.58
CA MET A 1 99.05 38.43 -4.57
C MET A 1 98.16 38.51 -3.34
N GLU A 2 96.96 37.94 -3.40
CA GLU A 2 96.61 36.54 -3.12
C GLU A 2 96.87 36.14 -1.66
N ILE A 3 95.78 36.08 -0.89
CA ILE A 3 95.69 35.52 0.45
C ILE A 3 95.28 34.05 0.29
N GLN A 4 96.03 33.16 0.93
CA GLN A 4 95.87 31.71 0.91
C GLN A 4 94.51 31.27 1.48
N LYS A 5 93.86 30.30 0.82
CA LYS A 5 92.71 29.55 1.35
C LYS A 5 93.21 28.34 2.13
N THR A 6 92.66 28.15 3.34
CA THR A 6 92.83 26.94 4.15
C THR A 6 91.75 25.94 3.76
N GLU A 7 92.13 24.70 3.46
CA GLU A 7 91.21 23.57 3.20
C GLU A 7 90.76 22.93 4.53
N GLU A 8 89.44 22.78 4.73
CA GLU A 8 88.85 22.02 5.83
C GLU A 8 88.72 20.53 5.43
N ALA A 9 89.22 19.64 6.29
CA ALA A 9 89.12 18.19 6.12
C ALA A 9 87.70 17.69 6.47
N LYS A 10 87.10 16.91 5.57
CA LYS A 10 85.81 16.21 5.80
C LYS A 10 86.03 14.89 6.56
N ASN A 11 85.29 14.69 7.65
CA ASN A 11 85.34 13.49 8.50
C ASN A 11 84.27 12.47 8.06
N PRO A 12 84.64 11.23 7.64
CA PRO A 12 83.71 10.23 7.08
C PRO A 12 82.62 9.73 8.04
N GLU A 13 82.84 9.78 9.36
CA GLU A 13 81.85 9.33 10.36
C GLU A 13 80.59 10.23 10.41
N ILE A 14 80.70 11.49 9.98
CA ILE A 14 79.59 12.44 9.99
C ILE A 14 78.67 12.23 8.77
N GLU A 15 79.22 11.82 7.62
CA GLU A 15 78.43 11.57 6.40
C GLU A 15 77.55 10.33 6.55
N GLU A 16 78.04 9.27 7.22
CA GLU A 16 77.30 8.02 7.47
C GLU A 16 76.11 8.24 8.43
N ILE A 17 76.29 9.05 9.48
CA ILE A 17 75.20 9.43 10.40
C ILE A 17 74.13 10.25 9.65
N ILE A 18 74.52 11.19 8.78
CA ILE A 18 73.58 11.99 7.98
C ILE A 18 72.77 11.10 7.04
N GLU A 19 73.38 10.08 6.44
CA GLU A 19 72.71 9.14 5.53
C GLU A 19 71.71 8.24 6.27
N LEU A 20 72.08 7.71 7.43
CA LEU A 20 71.20 6.95 8.34
C LEU A 20 70.01 7.80 8.84
N THR A 21 70.23 9.09 9.10
CA THR A 21 69.16 9.99 9.56
C THR A 21 68.20 10.34 8.43
N LYS A 22 68.70 10.47 7.20
CA LYS A 22 67.86 10.68 6.00
C LYS A 22 67.02 9.45 5.68
N GLN A 23 67.58 8.24 5.78
CA GLN A 23 66.84 7.00 5.56
C GLN A 23 65.71 6.81 6.59
N LYS A 24 65.98 7.08 7.86
CA LYS A 24 64.92 7.06 8.90
C LYS A 24 63.82 8.09 8.65
N GLN A 25 64.18 9.30 8.22
CA GLN A 25 63.18 10.32 7.87
C GLN A 25 62.33 9.92 6.66
N SER A 26 62.91 9.27 5.64
CA SER A 26 62.12 8.79 4.50
C SER A 26 61.17 7.65 4.88
N GLU A 27 61.60 6.71 5.72
CA GLU A 27 60.76 5.59 6.18
C GLU A 27 59.60 6.07 7.09
N GLU A 28 59.84 7.06 7.95
CA GLU A 28 58.79 7.67 8.79
C GLU A 28 57.76 8.45 7.95
N VAL A 29 58.18 9.11 6.87
CA VAL A 29 57.28 9.84 5.96
C VAL A 29 56.44 8.87 5.12
N GLU A 30 57.04 7.80 4.58
CA GLU A 30 56.29 6.75 3.87
C GLU A 30 55.27 6.04 4.78
N HIS A 31 55.62 5.82 6.05
CA HIS A 31 54.71 5.21 7.02
C HIS A 31 53.51 6.11 7.38
N CYS A 32 53.73 7.43 7.49
CA CYS A 32 52.64 8.40 7.67
C CYS A 32 51.71 8.49 6.46
N ASP A 33 52.26 8.52 5.23
CA ASP A 33 51.47 8.56 3.99
C ASP A 33 50.62 7.29 3.80
N GLU A 34 51.12 6.12 4.21
CA GLU A 34 50.37 4.86 4.20
C GLU A 34 49.24 4.85 5.23
N GLN A 35 49.47 5.41 6.44
CA GLN A 35 48.44 5.54 7.47
C GLN A 35 47.33 6.52 7.07
N GLU A 36 47.67 7.66 6.45
CA GLU A 36 46.69 8.62 5.94
C GLU A 36 45.86 8.03 4.79
N LYS A 37 46.49 7.26 3.88
CA LYS A 37 45.76 6.51 2.83
C LYS A 37 44.82 5.46 3.40
N GLN A 38 45.25 4.69 4.39
CA GLN A 38 44.38 3.68 5.03
C GLN A 38 43.19 4.33 5.75
N THR A 39 43.39 5.51 6.34
CA THR A 39 42.34 6.27 7.01
C THR A 39 41.34 6.85 6.00
N GLN A 40 41.82 7.44 4.89
CA GLN A 40 40.95 7.91 3.81
C GLN A 40 40.14 6.79 3.16
N VAL A 41 40.74 5.62 2.91
CA VAL A 41 40.01 4.47 2.35
C VAL A 41 38.94 3.96 3.30
N ALA A 42 39.17 4.02 4.62
CA ALA A 42 38.18 3.64 5.62
C ALA A 42 37.04 4.67 5.71
N GLU A 43 37.35 5.96 5.65
CA GLU A 43 36.36 7.04 5.59
C GLU A 43 35.51 6.94 4.32
N ASP A 44 36.13 6.71 3.16
CA ASP A 44 35.43 6.53 1.88
C ASP A 44 34.51 5.28 1.88
N GLU A 45 34.93 4.18 2.50
CA GLU A 45 34.11 2.97 2.66
C GLU A 45 32.95 3.17 3.65
N GLU A 46 33.15 3.94 4.72
CA GLU A 46 32.08 4.31 5.66
C GLU A 46 31.06 5.23 4.98
N ASP A 47 31.51 6.23 4.23
CA ASP A 47 30.67 7.14 3.46
C ASP A 47 29.88 6.39 2.37
N GLU A 48 30.51 5.46 1.63
CA GLU A 48 29.80 4.61 0.66
C GLU A 48 28.75 3.73 1.33
N ASN A 49 29.05 3.17 2.51
CA ASN A 49 28.09 2.35 3.26
C ASN A 49 26.93 3.19 3.81
N GLU A 50 27.18 4.40 4.29
CA GLU A 50 26.13 5.33 4.72
C GLU A 50 25.26 5.75 3.53
N LEU A 51 25.88 6.08 2.40
CA LEU A 51 25.18 6.41 1.16
C LEU A 51 24.32 5.24 0.68
N ARG A 52 24.84 4.00 0.80
CA ARG A 52 24.13 2.78 0.44
C ARG A 52 22.93 2.52 1.34
N ASN A 53 23.05 2.76 2.65
CA ASN A 53 21.95 2.66 3.60
C ASN A 53 20.88 3.74 3.39
N LEU A 54 21.27 4.93 2.91
CA LEU A 54 20.34 6.01 2.56
C LEU A 54 19.59 5.74 1.25
N LEU A 55 20.25 5.12 0.26
CA LEU A 55 19.70 4.92 -1.08
C LEU A 55 18.93 3.61 -1.24
N LEU A 56 19.26 2.57 -0.48
CA LEU A 56 18.64 1.26 -0.59
C LEU A 56 17.82 0.95 0.67
N ALA A 57 16.54 0.63 0.47
CA ALA A 57 15.74 0.03 1.53
C ALA A 57 16.32 -1.35 1.90
N ASP A 58 16.26 -1.70 3.18
CA ASP A 58 16.65 -3.04 3.63
C ASP A 58 15.78 -4.09 2.94
N ILE A 59 16.42 -5.07 2.29
CA ILE A 59 15.76 -6.17 1.59
C ILE A 59 14.87 -6.95 2.56
N GLY A 60 15.24 -7.03 3.84
CA GLY A 60 14.43 -7.65 4.89
C GLY A 60 13.16 -6.88 5.26
N GLU A 61 13.12 -5.58 5.00
CA GLU A 61 11.96 -4.71 5.28
C GLU A 61 10.99 -4.62 4.09
N LEU A 62 11.39 -5.09 2.91
CA LEU A 62 10.53 -5.09 1.75
C LEU A 62 9.39 -6.11 1.92
N PRO A 63 8.15 -5.74 1.54
CA PRO A 63 7.04 -6.68 1.58
C PRO A 63 7.29 -7.84 0.60
N ILE A 64 6.90 -9.06 1.02
CA ILE A 64 7.04 -10.30 0.24
C ILE A 64 6.47 -10.17 -1.19
N SER A 65 5.41 -9.37 -1.33
CA SER A 65 4.84 -9.03 -2.62
C SER A 65 4.43 -7.55 -2.65
N PRO A 66 4.51 -6.89 -3.81
CA PRO A 66 4.05 -5.51 -3.94
C PRO A 66 2.56 -5.40 -3.57
N PRO A 67 2.14 -4.28 -2.94
CA PRO A 67 0.74 -4.08 -2.60
C PRO A 67 -0.12 -4.01 -3.86
N SER A 68 -1.31 -4.60 -3.78
CA SER A 68 -2.27 -4.60 -4.89
C SER A 68 -2.84 -3.21 -5.16
N ALA A 69 -3.35 -2.99 -6.37
CA ALA A 69 -3.97 -1.72 -6.75
C ALA A 69 -5.12 -1.31 -5.81
N THR A 70 -5.87 -2.29 -5.27
CA THR A 70 -6.93 -2.00 -4.29
C THR A 70 -6.36 -1.50 -2.97
N GLN A 71 -5.29 -2.12 -2.47
CA GLN A 71 -4.65 -1.73 -1.21
C GLN A 71 -4.00 -0.34 -1.29
N VAL A 72 -3.44 0.03 -2.45
CA VAL A 72 -2.80 1.34 -2.63
C VAL A 72 -3.81 2.45 -2.88
N ASN A 73 -4.82 2.21 -3.73
CA ASN A 73 -5.68 3.27 -4.23
C ASN A 73 -6.96 3.48 -3.40
N PHE A 74 -7.31 2.53 -2.53
CA PHE A 74 -8.56 2.56 -1.79
C PHE A 74 -8.35 2.45 -0.28
N VAL A 75 -9.12 3.26 0.45
CA VAL A 75 -9.28 3.11 1.90
C VAL A 75 -10.45 2.17 2.17
N SER A 76 -10.20 1.14 2.97
CA SER A 76 -11.19 0.10 3.28
C SER A 76 -12.00 0.43 4.51
N TYR A 77 -13.31 0.51 4.33
CA TYR A 77 -14.30 0.65 5.39
C TYR A 77 -15.22 -0.55 5.42
N PHE A 78 -15.81 -0.83 6.58
CA PHE A 78 -16.75 -1.91 6.76
C PHE A 78 -17.98 -1.43 7.51
N ILE A 79 -19.09 -2.13 7.30
CA ILE A 79 -20.29 -2.00 8.08
C ILE A 79 -20.73 -3.39 8.52
N THR A 80 -20.83 -3.59 9.84
CA THR A 80 -21.21 -4.86 10.43
C THR A 80 -22.70 -4.88 10.75
N ASP A 81 -23.33 -6.04 10.60
CA ASP A 81 -24.72 -6.28 11.00
C ASP A 81 -25.72 -5.27 10.40
N PHE A 82 -25.53 -4.91 9.11
CA PHE A 82 -26.33 -3.86 8.51
C PHE A 82 -27.78 -4.30 8.31
N THR A 83 -28.71 -3.71 9.07
CA THR A 83 -30.15 -4.07 9.17
C THR A 83 -30.41 -5.43 9.83
N LYS A 84 -29.60 -6.45 9.55
CA LYS A 84 -29.74 -7.81 10.06
C LYS A 84 -28.38 -8.33 10.56
N PRO A 85 -28.36 -9.20 11.58
CA PRO A 85 -27.11 -9.78 12.08
C PRO A 85 -26.42 -10.59 10.98
N GLY A 86 -25.09 -10.43 10.85
CA GLY A 86 -24.26 -11.12 9.88
C GLY A 86 -24.34 -10.60 8.44
N HIS A 87 -25.05 -9.49 8.21
CA HIS A 87 -25.09 -8.79 6.92
C HIS A 87 -23.94 -7.77 6.82
N ASP A 88 -22.72 -8.29 6.86
CA ASP A 88 -21.49 -7.49 6.82
C ASP A 88 -21.12 -7.08 5.38
N GLN A 89 -20.84 -5.81 5.13
CA GLN A 89 -20.48 -5.29 3.80
C GLN A 89 -19.22 -4.43 3.89
N TYR A 90 -18.42 -4.45 2.82
CA TYR A 90 -17.25 -3.58 2.70
C TYR A 90 -17.55 -2.40 1.77
N ILE A 91 -16.85 -1.30 2.01
CA ILE A 91 -16.90 -0.07 1.23
C ILE A 91 -15.45 0.38 0.97
N TYR A 92 -15.00 0.27 -0.27
CA TYR A 92 -13.69 0.77 -0.68
C TYR A 92 -13.80 2.18 -1.24
N ARG A 93 -13.15 3.13 -0.57
CA ARG A 93 -13.18 4.54 -0.89
C ARG A 93 -11.93 4.94 -1.67
N HIS A 94 -12.11 5.37 -2.91
CA HIS A 94 -11.04 5.96 -3.72
C HIS A 94 -10.87 7.46 -3.40
N ALA A 95 -9.67 8.00 -3.60
CA ALA A 95 -9.37 9.43 -3.44
C ALA A 95 -10.28 10.35 -4.29
N ASN A 96 -10.61 9.92 -5.52
CA ASN A 96 -11.54 10.62 -6.43
C ASN A 96 -13.00 10.67 -5.94
N GLY A 97 -13.27 10.02 -4.80
CA GLY A 97 -14.57 10.04 -4.18
C GLY A 97 -15.56 9.00 -4.72
N LEU A 98 -15.06 7.96 -5.37
CA LEU A 98 -15.83 6.76 -5.68
C LEU A 98 -15.84 5.81 -4.48
N CYS A 99 -16.96 5.14 -4.26
CA CYS A 99 -17.12 4.04 -3.33
C CYS A 99 -17.45 2.76 -4.10
N VAL A 100 -16.65 1.72 -3.92
CA VAL A 100 -16.98 0.37 -4.38
C VAL A 100 -17.57 -0.38 -3.21
N ILE A 101 -18.72 -1.01 -3.40
CA ILE A 101 -19.44 -1.76 -2.36
C ILE A 101 -19.46 -3.23 -2.72
N GLY A 102 -19.26 -4.08 -1.72
CA GLY A 102 -19.42 -5.52 -1.84
C GLY A 102 -19.67 -6.21 -0.51
N LEU A 103 -19.66 -7.55 -0.55
CA LEU A 103 -19.88 -8.39 0.62
C LEU A 103 -18.59 -8.57 1.41
N ALA A 104 -18.64 -8.34 2.72
CA ALA A 104 -17.47 -8.56 3.56
C ALA A 104 -17.21 -10.07 3.75
N PRO A 105 -15.95 -10.51 3.97
CA PRO A 105 -15.61 -11.93 4.07
C PRO A 105 -16.39 -12.70 5.16
N THR A 106 -16.85 -12.03 6.22
CA THR A 106 -17.60 -12.64 7.32
C THR A 106 -19.10 -12.75 7.08
N HIS A 107 -19.59 -12.28 5.92
CA HIS A 107 -21.01 -12.24 5.59
C HIS A 107 -21.62 -13.65 5.58
N LEU A 108 -22.86 -13.79 6.08
CA LEU A 108 -23.55 -15.09 6.20
C LEU A 108 -23.66 -15.86 4.88
N ALA A 109 -23.85 -15.15 3.77
CA ALA A 109 -23.92 -15.76 2.44
C ALA A 109 -22.72 -16.65 2.08
N PHE A 110 -21.54 -16.42 2.68
CA PHE A 110 -20.35 -17.24 2.47
C PHE A 110 -20.25 -18.44 3.41
N LYS A 111 -21.00 -18.45 4.51
CA LYS A 111 -21.00 -19.55 5.50
C LYS A 111 -21.92 -20.70 5.10
N ASP A 112 -22.85 -20.45 4.21
CA ASP A 112 -23.80 -21.45 3.75
C ASP A 112 -23.11 -22.49 2.86
N GLU A 113 -23.44 -23.77 3.11
CA GLU A 113 -22.97 -24.90 2.32
C GLU A 113 -23.45 -24.79 0.87
N GLY A 114 -22.50 -24.65 -0.06
CA GLY A 114 -22.76 -24.46 -1.49
C GLY A 114 -22.50 -23.04 -2.00
N GLY A 115 -22.22 -22.08 -1.12
CA GLY A 115 -21.87 -20.71 -1.48
C GLY A 115 -22.97 -19.99 -2.27
N ILE A 116 -22.62 -18.85 -2.87
CA ILE A 116 -23.59 -18.03 -3.59
C ILE A 116 -23.94 -18.68 -4.93
N THR A 117 -25.24 -18.87 -5.16
CA THR A 117 -25.76 -19.59 -6.33
C THR A 117 -26.33 -18.66 -7.40
N ASN A 118 -26.97 -17.56 -7.00
CA ASN A 118 -27.61 -16.63 -7.92
C ASN A 118 -27.64 -15.21 -7.33
N ILE A 119 -27.59 -14.20 -8.19
CA ILE A 119 -27.60 -12.79 -7.82
C ILE A 119 -28.58 -12.06 -8.72
N ASP A 120 -29.57 -11.42 -8.10
CA ASP A 120 -30.63 -10.70 -8.80
C ASP A 120 -30.57 -9.19 -8.50
N PHE A 121 -30.39 -8.37 -9.52
CA PHE A 121 -30.40 -6.91 -9.41
C PHE A 121 -31.80 -6.30 -9.54
N ASN A 122 -32.82 -7.11 -9.77
CA ASN A 122 -34.21 -6.67 -9.77
C ASN A 122 -34.75 -6.61 -8.34
N VAL A 123 -34.43 -5.51 -7.65
CA VAL A 123 -34.87 -5.25 -6.28
C VAL A 123 -35.92 -4.14 -6.23
N GLY A 124 -37.14 -4.50 -5.81
CA GLY A 124 -38.26 -3.59 -5.67
C GLY A 124 -39.05 -3.42 -6.98
N LYS A 125 -39.13 -2.18 -7.50
CA LYS A 125 -39.93 -1.82 -8.69
C LYS A 125 -39.11 -1.59 -9.97
N SER A 126 -37.79 -1.76 -9.92
CA SER A 126 -36.91 -1.39 -11.02
C SER A 126 -35.60 -2.17 -10.95
N ASP A 127 -35.20 -2.72 -12.09
CA ASP A 127 -33.92 -3.39 -12.25
C ASP A 127 -32.76 -2.38 -12.24
N ARG A 128 -31.74 -2.66 -11.43
CA ARG A 128 -30.54 -1.83 -11.31
C ARG A 128 -29.55 -2.07 -12.45
N SER A 129 -29.59 -3.23 -13.10
CA SER A 129 -28.71 -3.56 -14.23
C SER A 129 -28.96 -2.67 -15.45
N VAL A 130 -30.21 -2.23 -15.64
CA VAL A 130 -30.58 -1.38 -16.78
C VAL A 130 -30.07 0.07 -16.64
N LEU A 131 -29.54 0.44 -15.47
CA LEU A 131 -29.13 1.81 -15.17
C LEU A 131 -27.86 2.20 -15.94
N LYS A 132 -28.03 2.91 -17.06
CA LYS A 132 -26.91 3.49 -17.82
C LYS A 132 -26.73 4.97 -17.49
N VAL A 133 -25.72 5.25 -16.67
CA VAL A 133 -25.32 6.62 -16.32
C VAL A 133 -24.45 7.22 -17.44
N SER A 134 -24.78 8.44 -17.86
CA SER A 134 -24.05 9.10 -18.97
C SER A 134 -23.72 10.57 -18.71
N GLY A 135 -22.60 11.01 -19.29
CA GLY A 135 -22.15 12.40 -19.32
C GLY A 135 -21.60 12.95 -17.99
N LYS A 136 -20.95 14.13 -18.06
CA LYS A 136 -20.34 14.83 -16.90
C LYS A 136 -21.33 15.07 -15.74
N ARG A 137 -22.62 15.24 -16.05
CA ARG A 137 -23.68 15.49 -15.06
C ARG A 137 -24.29 14.20 -14.50
N LYS A 138 -23.75 13.02 -14.81
CA LYS A 138 -24.26 11.70 -14.39
C LYS A 138 -25.76 11.57 -14.64
N LYS A 139 -26.17 11.89 -15.87
CA LYS A 139 -27.58 11.81 -16.29
C LYS A 139 -28.06 10.37 -16.12
N ASN A 140 -29.29 10.22 -15.64
CA ASN A 140 -29.92 8.94 -15.27
C ASN A 140 -29.35 8.24 -14.03
N ALA A 141 -28.35 8.81 -13.34
CA ALA A 141 -27.89 8.20 -12.09
C ALA A 141 -28.98 8.23 -11.02
N MET A 142 -29.28 7.08 -10.46
CA MET A 142 -30.23 6.96 -9.37
C MET A 142 -29.59 7.48 -8.08
N ARG A 143 -30.27 8.39 -7.38
CA ARG A 143 -29.87 8.78 -6.03
C ARG A 143 -30.36 7.73 -5.05
N SER A 144 -29.40 7.09 -4.38
CA SER A 144 -29.63 6.02 -3.42
C SER A 144 -29.37 6.52 -2.00
N GLU A 145 -30.26 6.17 -1.08
CA GLU A 145 -30.05 6.30 0.36
C GLU A 145 -29.28 5.09 0.90
N SER A 146 -28.66 5.20 2.07
CA SER A 146 -27.83 4.13 2.67
C SER A 146 -28.58 2.79 2.80
N ASN A 147 -29.89 2.82 3.07
CA ASN A 147 -30.72 1.62 3.21
C ASN A 147 -31.30 1.10 1.87
N THR A 148 -30.97 1.71 0.73
CA THR A 148 -31.51 1.29 -0.58
C THR A 148 -31.00 -0.12 -0.92
N ALA A 149 -31.92 -1.01 -1.29
CA ALA A 149 -31.55 -2.35 -1.77
C ALA A 149 -30.89 -2.26 -3.16
N LEU A 150 -29.75 -2.93 -3.32
CA LEU A 150 -28.98 -2.99 -4.57
C LEU A 150 -29.22 -4.30 -5.33
N CYS A 151 -29.11 -5.42 -4.64
CA CYS A 151 -29.36 -6.75 -5.22
C CYS A 151 -29.79 -7.74 -4.14
N LYS A 152 -30.32 -8.87 -4.59
CA LYS A 152 -30.67 -10.04 -3.80
C LYS A 152 -29.68 -11.15 -4.13
N VAL A 153 -28.86 -11.53 -3.16
CA VAL A 153 -27.91 -12.63 -3.24
C VAL A 153 -28.60 -13.87 -2.71
N SER A 154 -28.69 -14.92 -3.52
CA SER A 154 -29.38 -16.16 -3.16
C SER A 154 -28.37 -17.29 -3.01
N THR A 155 -28.46 -17.97 -1.87
CA THR A 155 -27.74 -19.20 -1.56
C THR A 155 -28.74 -20.37 -1.60
N ALA A 156 -28.26 -21.61 -1.46
CA ALA A 156 -29.10 -22.81 -1.45
C ALA A 156 -30.15 -22.80 -0.33
N LYS A 157 -29.88 -22.14 0.80
CA LYS A 157 -30.76 -22.12 1.99
C LYS A 157 -31.57 -20.83 2.10
N GLU A 158 -30.91 -19.67 1.99
CA GLU A 158 -31.54 -18.37 2.21
C GLU A 158 -31.17 -17.35 1.12
N SER A 159 -31.87 -16.22 1.10
CA SER A 159 -31.55 -15.06 0.27
C SER A 159 -31.31 -13.80 1.11
N TYR A 160 -30.24 -13.08 0.77
CA TYR A 160 -29.76 -11.89 1.45
C TYR A 160 -29.95 -10.65 0.59
N ILE A 161 -30.39 -9.55 1.19
CA ILE A 161 -30.51 -8.26 0.49
C ILE A 161 -29.26 -7.44 0.77
N VAL A 162 -28.52 -7.14 -0.29
CA VAL A 162 -27.35 -6.27 -0.25
C VAL A 162 -27.81 -4.83 -0.42
N ARG A 163 -27.25 -3.92 0.35
CA ARG A 163 -27.71 -2.53 0.43
C ARG A 163 -26.58 -1.55 0.13
N CYS A 164 -27.00 -0.33 -0.17
CA CYS A 164 -26.13 0.76 -0.60
C CYS A 164 -25.06 1.16 0.42
N CYS A 165 -25.35 1.05 1.73
CA CYS A 165 -24.51 1.44 2.87
C CYS A 165 -24.18 2.94 2.96
N VAL A 166 -23.96 3.60 1.83
CA VAL A 166 -23.62 5.02 1.71
C VAL A 166 -24.66 5.76 0.87
N LYS A 167 -25.08 6.93 1.33
CA LYS A 167 -25.93 7.83 0.54
C LYS A 167 -25.15 8.41 -0.65
N GLY A 168 -25.64 8.22 -1.88
CA GLY A 168 -24.93 8.68 -3.09
C GLY A 168 -25.64 8.41 -4.41
N SER A 169 -24.98 8.76 -5.51
CA SER A 169 -25.44 8.41 -6.86
C SER A 169 -24.92 7.04 -7.26
N LEU A 170 -25.82 6.09 -7.55
CA LEU A 170 -25.47 4.79 -8.12
C LEU A 170 -25.00 5.00 -9.57
N LEU A 171 -23.78 4.56 -9.85
CA LEU A 171 -23.16 4.73 -11.17
C LEU A 171 -23.18 3.44 -11.97
N GLU A 172 -22.88 2.33 -11.31
CA GLU A 172 -22.71 1.04 -11.95
C GLU A 172 -23.10 -0.08 -10.97
N VAL A 173 -23.62 -1.18 -11.52
CA VAL A 173 -23.75 -2.47 -10.86
C VAL A 173 -23.01 -3.52 -11.67
N ASN A 174 -22.46 -4.53 -11.01
CA ASN A 174 -21.70 -5.57 -11.69
C ASN A 174 -22.63 -6.60 -12.35
N GLU A 175 -23.03 -6.33 -13.59
CA GLU A 175 -23.90 -7.21 -14.38
C GLU A 175 -23.30 -8.61 -14.61
N ARG A 176 -21.97 -8.77 -14.49
CA ARG A 176 -21.30 -10.06 -14.66
C ARG A 176 -21.77 -11.07 -13.63
N LEU A 177 -22.13 -10.60 -12.43
CA LEU A 177 -22.65 -11.42 -11.34
C LEU A 177 -23.97 -12.14 -11.67
N ILE A 178 -24.76 -11.62 -12.62
CA ILE A 178 -25.97 -12.29 -13.12
C ILE A 178 -25.61 -13.58 -13.87
N LYS A 179 -24.50 -13.55 -14.62
CA LYS A 179 -24.03 -14.68 -15.43
C LYS A 179 -23.07 -15.59 -14.67
N GLN A 180 -22.29 -15.01 -13.76
CA GLN A 180 -21.20 -15.65 -13.03
C GLN A 180 -21.25 -15.28 -11.54
N PRO A 181 -22.23 -15.83 -10.79
CA PRO A 181 -22.36 -15.56 -9.35
C PRO A 181 -21.17 -16.11 -8.54
N GLN A 182 -20.41 -17.06 -9.11
CA GLN A 182 -19.22 -17.66 -8.51
C GLN A 182 -18.10 -16.66 -8.24
N LEU A 183 -18.08 -15.50 -8.92
CA LEU A 183 -17.10 -14.44 -8.66
C LEU A 183 -17.16 -13.92 -7.23
N LEU A 184 -18.34 -13.93 -6.60
CA LEU A 184 -18.44 -13.58 -5.18
C LEU A 184 -17.79 -14.63 -4.28
N ASN A 185 -17.80 -15.90 -4.65
CA ASN A 185 -17.18 -16.96 -3.84
C ASN A 185 -15.64 -16.94 -3.98
N SER A 186 -15.12 -16.65 -5.18
CA SER A 186 -13.67 -16.68 -5.43
C SER A 186 -12.95 -15.36 -5.19
N SER A 187 -13.62 -14.22 -5.42
CA SER A 187 -12.98 -12.90 -5.47
C SER A 187 -13.94 -11.77 -5.09
N ALA A 188 -14.61 -11.93 -3.94
CA ALA A 188 -15.60 -10.99 -3.42
C ALA A 188 -15.10 -9.54 -3.35
N ASP A 189 -13.85 -9.36 -2.93
CA ASP A 189 -13.18 -8.07 -2.71
C ASP A 189 -12.66 -7.41 -3.99
N ARG A 190 -12.57 -8.16 -5.10
CA ARG A 190 -12.01 -7.69 -6.38
C ARG A 190 -13.06 -7.67 -7.47
N GLU A 191 -13.12 -8.72 -8.28
CA GLU A 191 -14.02 -8.83 -9.43
C GLU A 191 -15.47 -9.06 -9.03
N GLY A 192 -15.69 -9.49 -7.79
CA GLY A 192 -17.00 -9.72 -7.18
C GLY A 192 -17.66 -8.47 -6.60
N TYR A 193 -17.18 -7.25 -6.88
CA TYR A 193 -17.86 -6.05 -6.39
C TYR A 193 -19.33 -6.00 -6.83
N ILE A 194 -20.19 -5.43 -6.01
CA ILE A 194 -21.64 -5.37 -6.26
C ILE A 194 -22.00 -4.11 -7.04
N ALA A 195 -21.53 -2.95 -6.56
CA ALA A 195 -21.91 -1.66 -7.10
C ALA A 195 -20.84 -0.58 -6.89
N ILE A 196 -20.87 0.43 -7.76
CA ILE A 196 -20.05 1.64 -7.67
C ILE A 196 -20.96 2.85 -7.43
N ILE A 197 -20.67 3.59 -6.36
CA ILE A 197 -21.48 4.71 -5.90
C ILE A 197 -20.60 5.93 -5.71
N MET A 198 -21.09 7.09 -6.11
CA MET A 198 -20.42 8.36 -5.83
C MET A 198 -21.24 9.18 -4.82
N PRO A 199 -20.88 9.16 -3.52
CA PRO A 199 -21.47 10.05 -2.53
C PRO A 199 -21.04 11.50 -2.76
N ARG A 200 -21.88 12.44 -2.31
CA ARG A 200 -21.48 13.86 -2.24
C ARG A 200 -20.53 14.05 -1.05
N PRO A 201 -19.59 15.02 -1.10
CA PRO A 201 -18.69 15.28 0.02
C PRO A 201 -19.43 15.48 1.37
N ALA A 202 -20.54 16.23 1.36
CA ALA A 202 -21.35 16.44 2.56
C ALA A 202 -22.07 15.18 3.06
N ASP A 203 -22.49 14.29 2.15
CA ASP A 203 -23.13 13.01 2.50
C ASP A 203 -22.09 12.02 3.05
N TRP A 204 -20.83 12.07 2.54
CA TRP A 204 -19.74 11.21 2.98
C TRP A 204 -19.37 11.41 4.44
N THR A 205 -19.28 12.65 4.93
CA THR A 205 -18.96 12.91 6.35
C THR A 205 -19.91 12.19 7.29
N LYS A 206 -21.22 12.23 6.98
CA LYS A 206 -22.25 11.53 7.77
C LYS A 206 -22.16 10.02 7.64
N ASN A 207 -21.92 9.51 6.42
CA ASN A 207 -21.77 8.08 6.21
C ASN A 207 -20.56 7.53 6.99
N LYS A 208 -19.44 8.27 7.00
CA LYS A 208 -18.18 7.85 7.64
C LYS A 208 -18.35 7.57 9.14
N GLU A 209 -19.23 8.28 9.83
CA GLU A 209 -19.53 8.07 11.26
C GLU A 209 -20.13 6.67 11.54
N SER A 210 -20.82 6.07 10.56
CA SER A 210 -21.41 4.74 10.69
C SER A 210 -20.51 3.59 10.24
N LEU A 211 -19.34 3.91 9.69
CA LEU A 211 -18.40 2.95 9.13
C LEU A 211 -17.23 2.71 10.07
N ILE A 212 -16.75 1.47 10.10
CA ILE A 212 -15.57 1.08 10.86
C ILE A 212 -14.38 0.87 9.91
N THR A 213 -13.17 1.00 10.44
CA THR A 213 -11.94 0.75 9.67
C THR A 213 -11.68 -0.75 9.50
N PHE A 214 -10.72 -1.10 8.64
CA PHE A 214 -10.29 -2.49 8.47
C PHE A 214 -9.75 -3.09 9.78
N GLU A 215 -9.00 -2.33 10.56
CA GLU A 215 -8.43 -2.76 11.85
C GLU A 215 -9.54 -3.07 12.86
N GLU A 216 -10.48 -2.13 13.05
CA GLU A 216 -11.63 -2.31 13.94
C GLU A 216 -12.52 -3.50 13.51
N TYR A 217 -12.67 -3.71 12.21
CA TYR A 217 -13.40 -4.86 11.67
C TYR A 217 -12.69 -6.18 11.97
N LYS A 218 -11.37 -6.22 11.83
CA LYS A 218 -10.55 -7.40 12.13
C LYS A 218 -10.64 -7.79 13.60
N GLU A 219 -10.57 -6.81 14.50
CA GLU A 219 -10.74 -7.00 15.94
C GLU A 219 -12.13 -7.52 16.29
N LYS A 220 -13.20 -6.89 15.75
CA LYS A 220 -14.59 -7.27 16.07
C LYS A 220 -14.98 -8.67 15.61
N LYS A 221 -14.41 -9.14 14.52
CA LYS A 221 -14.80 -10.41 13.90
C LYS A 221 -13.74 -11.51 14.08
N GLU A 222 -12.67 -11.23 14.82
CA GLU A 222 -11.55 -12.16 15.09
C GLU A 222 -10.97 -12.79 13.81
N VAL A 223 -11.02 -12.07 12.70
CA VAL A 223 -10.69 -12.66 11.39
C VAL A 223 -9.18 -12.62 11.20
N SER A 224 -8.56 -13.78 11.07
CA SER A 224 -7.18 -13.89 10.56
C SER A 224 -7.22 -13.79 9.03
N LEU A 225 -7.37 -12.56 8.51
CA LEU A 225 -7.11 -12.21 7.11
C LEU A 225 -5.66 -11.77 6.94
#